data_AF-F0UK50-F1
#
_entry.id   AF-F0UK50-F1
#
_cell.length_a   1.000
_cell.length_b   1.000
_cell.length_c   1.000
_cell.angle_alpha   90.00
_cell.angle_beta   90.00
_cell.angle_gamma   90.00
#
_symmetry.space_group_name_H-M   'P 1'
#
loop_
_entity.id
_entity.type
_entity.pdbx_description
1 polymer ?
#
loop_
_entity_poly.entity_id
_entity_poly.type
_entity_poly.pdbx_seq_one_letter_code
_entity_poly.pdbx_strand_id
1 'polypeptide(L)'
;MSDMMCNKSSNQSAIKALLNLPDRHIRNITFKFSSLSYSVPLDTNDTARVYTPGHFTGEMDSDRYKDVGDSHVACFVPQLYAAELLAKAGYRLCIVSDFAVRVYGLDNMIAADLVFAICDDQISDAAAYLLSHDFKKVPFERRGTETVEDDASIRIKHSTLGTNVGIILSPASVWHLDLGTAHYQASITMLPSTSCPFPRFSVFLNSMIETLVDQIVTARAQPRYLEHCHMQWIYSGMIVLCPEDLRERLPPENQFFIKYFYKMLSHSDRADICRLRQAVQDGEMDVTTATDSLPQKPFRIAELKSKLPRPSYWLPPTPRWPTPFAMANVKNGNVLETINKLALVEDIPPFIVVGGGAMRLMGNERHTADIDILIESSERDSFLAYLRKHEHLVQADNRTAIQFDSSIEPVPLDVLVELAGGLRYGDVRHLTAPCHSTTILRPDIALGIKIQTWYLRADDEHGEHKSRGDLNDINFLLNFMLERGLKVEDDCAQKIQVSYLNMYCLRSCMVPANFEKMKYCGVQKLLKPWAEHGPEQKELYEAMAGTDIDPFTSS
;
A
#
# COMPACT_ATOMS: atom_id res chain seq x y z
N MET A 1 43.66 -25.41 -22.68
CA MET A 1 44.65 -24.36 -22.35
C MET A 1 44.28 -23.11 -23.13
N SER A 2 43.95 -22.06 -22.38
CA SER A 2 43.80 -20.63 -22.73
C SER A 2 42.91 -20.18 -23.91
N ASP A 3 41.77 -19.60 -23.51
CA ASP A 3 41.34 -18.21 -23.74
C ASP A 3 41.51 -17.55 -25.12
N MET A 4 40.39 -17.11 -25.68
CA MET A 4 40.26 -15.72 -26.14
C MET A 4 38.84 -15.20 -25.91
N MET A 5 38.76 -14.23 -25.00
CA MET A 5 37.57 -13.51 -24.57
C MET A 5 36.97 -12.66 -25.68
N CYS A 6 35.65 -12.72 -25.84
CA CYS A 6 34.87 -11.71 -26.55
C CYS A 6 34.53 -10.56 -25.58
N ASN A 7 34.80 -9.33 -26.03
CA ASN A 7 34.78 -8.07 -25.29
C ASN A 7 33.38 -7.74 -24.71
N LYS A 8 33.25 -7.73 -23.37
CA LYS A 8 32.04 -7.27 -22.64
C LYS A 8 31.97 -5.73 -22.44
N SER A 9 32.90 -4.96 -23.02
CA SER A 9 33.05 -3.52 -22.72
C SER A 9 32.26 -2.58 -23.64
N SER A 10 31.67 -3.04 -24.76
CA SER A 10 31.00 -2.13 -25.71
C SER A 10 29.55 -1.77 -25.36
N ASN A 11 28.85 -2.58 -24.55
CA ASN A 11 27.43 -2.33 -24.21
C ASN A 11 27.22 -1.41 -22.99
N GLN A 12 28.25 -1.15 -22.17
CA GLN A 12 28.12 -0.27 -21.00
C GLN A 12 28.17 1.23 -21.36
N SER A 13 28.81 1.59 -22.47
CA SER A 13 28.90 3.00 -22.91
C SER A 13 27.60 3.50 -23.53
N ALA A 14 26.84 2.63 -24.21
CA ALA A 14 25.56 2.97 -24.83
C ALA A 14 24.45 3.25 -23.81
N ILE A 15 24.45 2.54 -22.67
CA ILE A 15 23.49 2.73 -21.57
C ILE A 15 23.75 4.06 -20.83
N LYS A 16 25.01 4.50 -20.73
CA LYS A 16 25.38 5.79 -20.12
C LYS A 16 24.96 7.00 -20.95
N ALA A 17 24.95 6.88 -22.28
CA ALA A 17 24.60 7.98 -23.19
C ALA A 17 23.08 8.22 -23.33
N LEU A 18 22.24 7.22 -23.04
CA LEU A 18 20.78 7.31 -23.22
C LEU A 18 20.02 7.99 -22.08
N LEU A 19 20.66 8.21 -20.92
CA LEU A 19 19.98 8.69 -19.71
C LEU A 19 20.30 10.14 -19.29
N ASN A 20 21.29 10.82 -19.89
CA ASN A 20 21.68 12.20 -19.51
C ASN A 20 21.77 12.44 -17.97
N LEU A 21 22.27 11.46 -17.21
CA LEU A 21 22.47 11.56 -15.77
C LEU A 21 23.97 11.53 -15.43
N PRO A 22 24.46 12.35 -14.48
CA PRO A 22 25.87 12.34 -14.06
C PRO A 22 26.27 11.01 -13.38
N ASP A 23 27.56 10.67 -13.54
CA ASP A 23 28.25 9.37 -13.38
C ASP A 23 28.10 8.62 -12.02
N ARG A 24 27.27 9.06 -11.08
CA ARG A 24 27.24 8.51 -9.70
C ARG A 24 26.04 7.66 -9.30
N HIS A 25 25.01 7.49 -10.14
CA HIS A 25 23.73 6.93 -9.65
C HIS A 25 23.12 5.74 -10.42
N ILE A 26 23.76 5.22 -11.46
CA ILE A 26 23.37 3.91 -12.01
C ILE A 26 24.05 2.83 -11.18
N ARG A 27 23.44 2.42 -10.07
CA ARG A 27 23.67 1.07 -9.55
C ARG A 27 23.28 0.12 -10.67
N ASN A 28 24.09 -0.92 -10.91
CA ASN A 28 23.80 -1.98 -11.87
C ASN A 28 22.30 -2.32 -11.84
N ILE A 29 21.56 -1.99 -12.90
CA ILE A 29 20.23 -2.57 -13.16
C ILE A 29 20.51 -4.01 -13.58
N THR A 30 20.89 -4.83 -12.61
CA THR A 30 20.77 -6.27 -12.71
C THR A 30 19.37 -6.55 -12.20
N PHE A 31 18.46 -6.93 -13.10
CA PHE A 31 17.18 -7.49 -12.70
C PHE A 31 17.46 -8.73 -11.85
N LYS A 32 17.50 -8.59 -10.52
CA LYS A 32 17.41 -9.72 -9.60
C LYS A 32 15.95 -10.12 -9.55
N PHE A 33 15.51 -10.91 -10.53
CA PHE A 33 14.32 -11.74 -10.36
C PHE A 33 14.68 -12.85 -9.35
N SER A 34 14.66 -12.53 -8.05
CA SER A 34 14.74 -13.56 -7.01
C SER A 34 13.46 -14.38 -7.06
N SER A 35 13.61 -15.65 -7.43
CA SER A 35 12.65 -16.76 -7.33
C SER A 35 11.28 -16.43 -6.70
N LEU A 36 10.27 -16.25 -7.55
CA LEU A 36 8.90 -16.56 -7.18
C LEU A 36 8.82 -18.08 -6.98
N SER A 37 8.77 -18.53 -5.72
CA SER A 37 8.48 -19.92 -5.39
C SER A 37 6.96 -20.09 -5.37
N TYR A 38 6.43 -20.83 -6.35
CA TYR A 38 5.04 -21.26 -6.35
C TYR A 38 4.97 -22.65 -5.71
N SER A 39 4.29 -22.77 -4.58
CA SER A 39 3.89 -24.04 -3.99
C SER A 39 2.52 -24.44 -4.55
N VAL A 40 2.47 -25.54 -5.28
CA VAL A 40 1.22 -26.18 -5.74
C VAL A 40 0.88 -27.30 -4.75
N PRO A 41 -0.34 -27.35 -4.18
CA PRO A 41 -0.74 -28.47 -3.35
C PRO A 41 -0.99 -29.70 -4.24
N LEU A 42 -0.27 -30.79 -3.97
CA LEU A 42 -0.49 -32.10 -4.58
C LEU A 42 -1.65 -32.80 -3.87
N ASP A 43 -2.72 -33.08 -4.62
CA ASP A 43 -3.76 -34.03 -4.23
C ASP A 43 -3.20 -35.46 -4.34
N THR A 44 -3.45 -36.26 -3.32
CA THR A 44 -2.90 -37.61 -3.15
C THR A 44 -3.78 -38.66 -3.82
N ASN A 45 -3.22 -39.38 -4.81
CA ASN A 45 -3.35 -40.84 -5.00
C ASN A 45 -2.63 -41.27 -6.29
N ASP A 46 -1.40 -41.79 -6.17
CA ASP A 46 -1.02 -43.13 -6.64
C ASP A 46 0.50 -43.36 -6.63
N THR A 47 0.87 -44.47 -5.98
CA THR A 47 2.11 -45.26 -6.02
C THR A 47 3.40 -44.67 -6.62
N ALA A 48 4.33 -44.35 -5.72
CA ALA A 48 5.79 -44.56 -5.80
C ALA A 48 6.48 -44.52 -7.19
N ARG A 49 6.95 -43.32 -7.56
CA ARG A 49 8.25 -43.14 -8.21
C ARG A 49 9.05 -42.10 -7.43
N VAL A 50 10.26 -42.44 -7.04
CA VAL A 50 11.24 -41.50 -6.48
C VAL A 50 11.55 -40.47 -7.56
N TYR A 51 11.01 -39.26 -7.44
CA TYR A 51 11.37 -38.11 -8.26
C TYR A 51 12.17 -37.13 -7.39
N THR A 52 13.38 -36.83 -7.85
CA THR A 52 14.25 -35.76 -7.37
C THR A 52 13.60 -34.38 -7.54
N PRO A 53 14.06 -33.34 -6.82
CA PRO A 53 13.43 -32.02 -6.78
C PRO A 53 13.19 -31.46 -8.19
N GLY A 54 11.96 -31.03 -8.45
CA GLY A 54 11.52 -30.54 -9.76
C GLY A 54 12.35 -29.34 -10.24
N HIS A 55 13.25 -29.60 -11.19
CA HIS A 55 13.49 -28.65 -12.26
C HIS A 55 12.17 -28.43 -13.00
N PHE A 56 11.78 -27.17 -13.22
CA PHE A 56 10.86 -26.83 -14.30
C PHE A 56 11.53 -27.27 -15.62
N THR A 57 11.29 -28.51 -16.04
CA THR A 57 11.59 -29.02 -17.39
C THR A 57 10.30 -29.13 -18.20
N GLY A 58 9.34 -28.23 -17.98
CA GLY A 58 8.48 -27.85 -19.08
C GLY A 58 9.41 -27.20 -20.10
N GLU A 59 9.87 -27.95 -21.10
CA GLU A 59 10.37 -27.35 -22.34
C GLU A 59 9.33 -26.30 -22.72
N MET A 60 9.76 -25.03 -22.66
CA MET A 60 8.95 -23.96 -23.21
C MET A 60 8.66 -24.36 -24.65
N ASP A 61 7.39 -24.39 -24.99
CA ASP A 61 6.98 -24.46 -26.38
C ASP A 61 7.43 -23.15 -27.03
N SER A 62 8.67 -23.12 -27.53
CA SER A 62 9.23 -22.00 -28.28
C SER A 62 8.36 -21.68 -29.48
N ASP A 63 7.54 -22.63 -29.92
CA ASP A 63 6.55 -22.43 -30.97
C ASP A 63 5.42 -21.47 -30.56
N ARG A 64 5.07 -21.36 -29.27
CA ARG A 64 4.05 -20.42 -28.77
C ARG A 64 4.43 -18.95 -28.86
N TYR A 65 5.72 -18.63 -28.95
CA TYR A 65 6.23 -17.25 -28.98
C TYR A 65 6.94 -16.92 -30.30
N LYS A 66 6.83 -17.79 -31.31
CA LYS A 66 7.49 -17.67 -32.63
C LYS A 66 7.35 -16.29 -33.26
N ASP A 67 6.18 -15.67 -33.12
CA ASP A 67 5.87 -14.39 -33.76
C ASP A 67 6.69 -13.21 -33.19
N VAL A 68 7.37 -13.41 -32.05
CA VAL A 68 8.12 -12.36 -31.36
C VAL A 68 9.64 -12.68 -31.28
N GLY A 69 10.13 -13.74 -31.94
CA GLY A 69 11.56 -14.10 -31.92
C GLY A 69 12.07 -14.46 -30.52
N ASP A 70 13.40 -14.51 -30.32
CA ASP A 70 14.08 -14.89 -29.05
C ASP A 70 13.88 -13.86 -27.89
N SER A 71 12.65 -13.41 -27.65
CA SER A 71 12.32 -12.52 -26.53
C SER A 71 12.28 -13.31 -25.22
N HIS A 72 13.38 -13.26 -24.48
CA HIS A 72 13.49 -13.89 -23.16
C HIS A 72 12.59 -13.25 -22.08
N VAL A 73 11.92 -12.11 -22.34
CA VAL A 73 11.14 -11.37 -21.33
C VAL A 73 9.70 -11.84 -21.20
N ALA A 74 9.10 -12.35 -22.28
CA ALA A 74 7.81 -13.04 -22.22
C ALA A 74 7.85 -14.27 -21.26
N CYS A 75 9.03 -14.82 -21.00
CA CYS A 75 9.24 -15.93 -20.06
C CYS A 75 9.02 -15.54 -18.59
N PHE A 76 9.17 -14.26 -18.23
CA PHE A 76 9.13 -13.78 -16.84
C PHE A 76 7.85 -13.02 -16.50
N VAL A 77 7.36 -12.19 -17.43
CA VAL A 77 6.10 -11.47 -17.31
C VAL A 77 5.32 -11.70 -18.61
N PRO A 78 4.51 -12.77 -18.68
CA PRO A 78 3.86 -13.18 -19.92
C PRO A 78 2.96 -12.11 -20.55
N GLN A 79 2.49 -11.14 -19.77
CA GLN A 79 1.68 -10.02 -20.23
C GLN A 79 2.49 -9.00 -21.06
N LEU A 80 3.82 -8.93 -20.91
CA LEU A 80 4.67 -8.08 -21.75
C LEU A 80 4.73 -8.57 -23.21
N TYR A 81 4.41 -9.84 -23.45
CA TYR A 81 4.27 -10.40 -24.80
C TYR A 81 3.27 -9.60 -25.65
N ALA A 82 2.16 -9.17 -25.05
CA ALA A 82 1.17 -8.34 -25.74
C ALA A 82 1.74 -6.99 -26.17
N ALA A 83 2.56 -6.34 -25.33
CA ALA A 83 3.19 -5.08 -25.67
C ALA A 83 4.19 -5.25 -26.83
N GLU A 84 4.94 -6.35 -26.86
CA GLU A 84 5.87 -6.64 -27.96
C GLU A 84 5.15 -6.97 -29.27
N LEU A 85 4.07 -7.75 -29.22
CA LEU A 85 3.20 -8.01 -30.38
C LEU A 85 2.68 -6.71 -30.98
N LEU A 86 2.14 -5.83 -30.14
CA LEU A 86 1.62 -4.53 -30.58
C LEU A 86 2.74 -3.65 -31.15
N ALA A 87 3.87 -3.54 -30.48
CA ALA A 87 5.00 -2.73 -30.95
C ALA A 87 5.52 -3.22 -32.32
N LYS A 88 5.60 -4.53 -32.53
CA LYS A 88 6.04 -5.14 -33.81
C LYS A 88 5.06 -4.93 -34.94
N ALA A 89 3.77 -4.93 -34.63
CA ALA A 89 2.72 -4.59 -35.59
C ALA A 89 2.63 -3.09 -35.89
N GLY A 90 3.47 -2.26 -35.26
CA GLY A 90 3.55 -0.81 -35.52
C GLY A 90 2.55 0.03 -34.74
N TYR A 91 1.87 -0.55 -33.74
CA TYR A 91 1.03 0.22 -32.83
C TYR A 91 1.88 1.13 -31.95
N ARG A 92 1.40 2.35 -31.75
CA ARG A 92 2.05 3.36 -30.90
C ARG A 92 1.52 3.19 -29.49
N LEU A 93 2.36 2.66 -28.60
CA LEU A 93 1.99 2.40 -27.22
C LEU A 93 3.13 2.69 -26.25
N CYS A 94 2.81 2.80 -24.97
CA CYS A 94 3.79 2.66 -23.91
C CYS A 94 3.16 2.05 -22.66
N ILE A 95 3.98 1.38 -21.85
CA ILE A 95 3.54 0.82 -20.56
C ILE A 95 3.50 1.95 -19.53
N VAL A 96 2.35 2.12 -18.88
CA VAL A 96 2.08 3.17 -17.88
C VAL A 96 1.67 2.55 -16.55
N SER A 97 1.15 3.37 -15.63
CA SER A 97 0.67 2.95 -14.31
C SER A 97 1.77 2.39 -13.40
N ASP A 98 1.38 1.47 -12.53
CA ASP A 98 2.20 0.79 -11.55
C ASP A 98 3.45 0.10 -12.16
N PHE A 99 3.30 -0.60 -13.27
CA PHE A 99 4.45 -1.28 -13.88
C PHE A 99 5.56 -0.30 -14.32
N ALA A 100 5.20 0.90 -14.80
CA ALA A 100 6.18 1.91 -15.20
C ALA A 100 7.04 2.38 -14.03
N VAL A 101 6.45 2.67 -12.86
CA VAL A 101 7.23 3.10 -11.68
C VAL A 101 8.13 1.99 -11.18
N ARG A 102 7.68 0.72 -11.25
CA ARG A 102 8.53 -0.43 -10.94
C ARG A 102 9.77 -0.47 -11.83
N VAL A 103 9.62 -0.27 -13.14
CA VAL A 103 10.74 -0.20 -14.09
C VAL A 103 11.73 0.91 -13.74
N TYR A 104 11.27 2.03 -13.17
CA TYR A 104 12.15 3.11 -12.72
C TYR A 104 12.88 2.83 -11.39
N GLY A 105 12.63 1.69 -10.73
CA GLY A 105 13.36 1.26 -9.54
C GLY A 105 12.50 1.03 -8.30
N LEU A 106 11.17 0.89 -8.48
CA LEU A 106 10.21 0.68 -7.41
C LEU A 106 9.81 -0.78 -7.20
N ASP A 107 10.73 -1.59 -6.69
CA ASP A 107 10.61 -3.05 -6.72
C ASP A 107 9.40 -3.62 -5.97
N ASN A 108 8.87 -2.91 -4.97
CA ASN A 108 7.76 -3.34 -4.13
C ASN A 108 6.37 -3.00 -4.67
N MET A 109 6.28 -2.38 -5.86
CA MET A 109 4.99 -2.03 -6.42
C MET A 109 4.30 -3.25 -7.05
N ILE A 110 3.16 -3.66 -6.48
CA ILE A 110 2.36 -4.77 -6.97
C ILE A 110 1.58 -4.30 -8.20
N ALA A 111 1.78 -4.98 -9.33
CA ALA A 111 0.99 -4.76 -10.52
C ALA A 111 -0.38 -5.45 -10.38
N ALA A 112 -1.48 -4.68 -10.44
CA ALA A 112 -2.83 -5.26 -10.44
C ALA A 112 -3.18 -5.82 -11.83
N ASP A 113 -3.27 -4.93 -12.81
CA ASP A 113 -3.34 -5.20 -14.25
C ASP A 113 -2.22 -4.39 -14.93
N LEU A 114 -1.65 -4.88 -16.03
CA LEU A 114 -0.73 -4.05 -16.82
C LEU A 114 -1.53 -3.05 -17.66
N VAL A 115 -1.19 -1.77 -17.58
CA VAL A 115 -1.84 -0.73 -18.39
C VAL A 115 -0.95 -0.30 -19.55
N PHE A 116 -1.48 -0.40 -20.76
CA PHE A 116 -0.86 0.09 -21.97
C PHE A 116 -1.61 1.34 -22.43
N ALA A 117 -0.93 2.49 -22.41
CA ALA A 117 -1.40 3.68 -23.09
C ALA A 117 -1.19 3.47 -24.60
N ILE A 118 -2.26 3.49 -25.38
CA ILE A 118 -2.24 3.30 -26.83
C ILE A 118 -2.73 4.58 -27.48
N CYS A 119 -2.15 4.96 -28.62
CA CYS A 119 -2.64 6.09 -29.38
C CYS A 119 -4.14 5.95 -29.65
N ASP A 120 -4.90 7.02 -29.40
CA ASP A 120 -6.36 6.99 -29.28
C ASP A 120 -7.06 6.40 -30.53
N ASP A 121 -6.53 6.70 -31.71
CA ASP A 121 -7.04 6.22 -33.01
C ASP A 121 -6.73 4.74 -33.29
N GLN A 122 -5.93 4.08 -32.45
CA GLN A 122 -5.43 2.72 -32.66
C GLN A 122 -5.97 1.69 -31.66
N ILE A 123 -6.73 2.10 -30.64
CA ILE A 123 -7.15 1.23 -29.53
C ILE A 123 -7.99 0.04 -30.02
N SER A 124 -9.02 0.31 -30.83
CA SER A 124 -9.94 -0.74 -31.32
C SER A 124 -9.20 -1.74 -32.20
N ASP A 125 -8.33 -1.26 -33.08
CA ASP A 125 -7.52 -2.10 -33.97
C ASP A 125 -6.49 -2.91 -33.17
N ALA A 126 -5.85 -2.31 -32.16
CA ALA A 126 -4.91 -3.00 -31.27
C ALA A 126 -5.61 -4.12 -30.47
N ALA A 127 -6.83 -3.87 -29.99
CA ALA A 127 -7.63 -4.87 -29.32
C ALA A 127 -7.99 -6.02 -30.28
N ALA A 128 -8.49 -5.70 -31.47
CA ALA A 128 -8.83 -6.71 -32.49
C ALA A 128 -7.60 -7.55 -32.87
N TYR A 129 -6.42 -6.92 -32.99
CA TYR A 129 -5.17 -7.61 -33.25
C TYR A 129 -4.79 -8.58 -32.13
N LEU A 130 -4.89 -8.18 -30.85
CA LEU A 130 -4.63 -9.10 -29.75
C LEU A 130 -5.67 -10.23 -29.67
N LEU A 131 -6.94 -9.95 -29.97
CA LEU A 131 -8.02 -10.95 -30.01
C LEU A 131 -7.86 -11.96 -31.16
N SER A 132 -7.16 -11.60 -32.25
CA SER A 132 -6.81 -12.56 -33.30
C SER A 132 -5.64 -13.47 -32.92
N HIS A 133 -5.01 -13.21 -31.77
CA HIS A 133 -4.02 -14.08 -31.13
C HIS A 133 -4.65 -14.74 -29.88
N ASP A 134 -3.85 -15.33 -29.00
CA ASP A 134 -4.32 -16.06 -27.82
C ASP A 134 -4.93 -15.20 -26.70
N PHE A 135 -5.45 -13.99 -26.99
CA PHE A 135 -6.08 -13.11 -26.00
C PHE A 135 -7.60 -13.10 -26.13
N LYS A 136 -8.29 -12.82 -25.02
CA LYS A 136 -9.74 -12.64 -24.95
C LYS A 136 -10.10 -11.39 -24.17
N LYS A 137 -11.18 -10.72 -24.58
CA LYS A 137 -11.79 -9.63 -23.80
C LYS A 137 -12.35 -10.21 -22.51
N VAL A 138 -12.11 -9.54 -21.39
CA VAL A 138 -12.63 -9.94 -20.07
C VAL A 138 -13.26 -8.73 -19.39
N PRO A 139 -14.28 -8.92 -18.54
CA PRO A 139 -14.81 -7.81 -17.76
C PRO A 139 -13.73 -7.26 -16.82
N PHE A 140 -13.85 -5.98 -16.48
CA PHE A 140 -13.10 -5.41 -15.37
C PHE A 140 -13.51 -6.10 -14.08
N GLU A 141 -12.55 -6.74 -13.39
CA GLU A 141 -12.82 -7.42 -12.12
C GLU A 141 -13.21 -6.40 -11.05
N ARG A 142 -14.49 -6.41 -10.64
CA ARG A 142 -14.92 -5.76 -9.40
C ARG A 142 -14.88 -6.75 -8.25
N ARG A 143 -14.67 -6.23 -7.04
CA ARG A 143 -15.21 -6.84 -5.82
C ARG A 143 -16.76 -6.88 -5.92
N GLY A 144 -17.31 -7.88 -6.61
CA GLY A 144 -18.69 -8.36 -6.43
C GLY A 144 -19.84 -7.68 -7.19
N THR A 145 -19.62 -6.79 -8.17
CA THR A 145 -20.71 -6.29 -9.05
C THR A 145 -20.25 -6.12 -10.49
N GLU A 146 -20.92 -6.75 -11.45
CA GLU A 146 -20.67 -6.49 -12.87
C GLU A 146 -21.20 -5.08 -13.20
N THR A 147 -20.42 -4.25 -13.89
CA THR A 147 -20.91 -2.98 -14.42
C THR A 147 -20.54 -2.76 -15.87
N VAL A 148 -21.36 -1.90 -16.48
CA VAL A 148 -21.24 -1.30 -17.80
C VAL A 148 -19.78 -1.03 -18.15
N GLU A 149 -19.41 -1.44 -19.37
CA GLU A 149 -18.08 -1.27 -19.94
C GLU A 149 -17.61 0.18 -19.78
N ASP A 150 -16.32 0.35 -19.48
CA ASP A 150 -15.68 1.65 -19.53
C ASP A 150 -15.48 1.97 -21.02
N ASP A 151 -16.33 2.85 -21.58
CA ASP A 151 -16.48 3.02 -23.03
C ASP A 151 -15.16 3.37 -23.77
N ALA A 152 -14.13 3.83 -23.06
CA ALA A 152 -12.85 4.21 -23.66
C ALA A 152 -11.75 3.13 -23.56
N SER A 153 -11.85 2.18 -22.61
CA SER A 153 -10.74 1.27 -22.27
C SER A 153 -11.13 -0.19 -22.33
N ILE A 154 -10.22 -1.04 -22.82
CA ILE A 154 -10.50 -2.45 -23.09
C ILE A 154 -9.61 -3.33 -22.20
N ARG A 155 -10.23 -4.14 -21.33
CA ARG A 155 -9.51 -5.16 -20.57
C ARG A 155 -9.47 -6.48 -21.33
N ILE A 156 -8.28 -7.03 -21.47
CA ILE A 156 -8.02 -8.31 -22.12
C ILE A 156 -7.18 -9.20 -21.23
N LYS A 157 -7.20 -10.51 -21.52
CA LYS A 157 -6.43 -11.51 -20.79
C LYS A 157 -5.95 -12.58 -21.77
N HIS A 158 -4.74 -13.08 -21.55
CA HIS A 158 -4.26 -14.22 -22.30
C HIS A 158 -5.04 -15.49 -21.92
N SER A 159 -5.42 -16.30 -22.91
CA SER A 159 -6.33 -17.42 -22.76
C SER A 159 -5.72 -18.58 -21.97
N THR A 160 -4.40 -18.74 -22.04
CA THR A 160 -3.69 -19.90 -21.46
C THR A 160 -2.75 -19.57 -20.31
N LEU A 161 -2.44 -18.29 -20.05
CA LEU A 161 -1.37 -17.91 -19.12
C LEU A 161 -1.82 -17.76 -17.65
N GLY A 162 -3.03 -18.20 -17.29
CA GLY A 162 -3.43 -18.57 -15.92
C GLY A 162 -3.35 -17.51 -14.80
N THR A 163 -2.82 -16.32 -15.04
CA THR A 163 -2.61 -15.28 -14.03
C THR A 163 -3.90 -14.51 -13.75
N ASN A 164 -4.12 -14.05 -12.52
CA ASN A 164 -5.23 -13.11 -12.21
C ASN A 164 -4.99 -11.70 -12.78
N VAL A 165 -3.79 -11.43 -13.28
CA VAL A 165 -3.38 -10.12 -13.84
C VAL A 165 -3.79 -10.03 -15.30
N GLY A 166 -4.71 -9.13 -15.60
CA GLY A 166 -5.13 -8.75 -16.95
C GLY A 166 -4.26 -7.64 -17.55
N ILE A 167 -4.64 -7.22 -18.76
CA ILE A 167 -4.04 -6.12 -19.50
C ILE A 167 -5.15 -5.12 -19.81
N ILE A 168 -4.91 -3.83 -19.57
CA ILE A 168 -5.82 -2.74 -19.89
C ILE A 168 -5.22 -1.96 -21.05
N LEU A 169 -5.94 -1.91 -22.16
CA LEU A 169 -5.67 -1.00 -23.27
C LEU A 169 -6.41 0.31 -22.98
N SER A 170 -5.65 1.37 -22.73
CA SER A 170 -6.17 2.69 -22.36
C SER A 170 -5.80 3.70 -23.46
N PRO A 171 -6.68 4.67 -23.79
CA PRO A 171 -6.28 5.80 -24.63
C PRO A 171 -5.10 6.54 -24.01
N ALA A 172 -4.20 7.04 -24.85
CA ALA A 172 -3.05 7.81 -24.42
C ALA A 172 -3.47 9.18 -23.86
N SER A 173 -4.53 9.77 -24.41
CA SER A 173 -5.10 11.04 -23.92
C SER A 173 -5.60 10.97 -22.48
N VAL A 174 -6.08 9.82 -22.03
CA VAL A 174 -6.50 9.59 -20.63
C VAL A 174 -5.32 9.77 -19.66
N TRP A 175 -4.09 9.51 -20.13
CA TRP A 175 -2.86 9.73 -19.37
C TRP A 175 -2.19 11.06 -19.71
N HIS A 176 -2.83 11.94 -20.48
CA HIS A 176 -2.21 13.17 -21.02
C HIS A 176 -0.88 12.89 -21.75
N LEU A 177 -0.81 11.75 -22.46
CA LEU A 177 0.34 11.37 -23.29
C LEU A 177 0.02 11.61 -24.76
N ASP A 178 0.96 12.24 -25.48
CA ASP A 178 0.92 12.33 -26.94
C ASP A 178 1.80 11.23 -27.55
N LEU A 179 1.15 10.16 -28.00
CA LEU A 179 1.79 9.07 -28.73
C LEU A 179 1.71 9.24 -30.25
N GLY A 180 1.36 10.45 -30.74
CA GLY A 180 1.38 10.79 -32.16
C GLY A 180 2.79 10.74 -32.76
N THR A 181 2.85 10.59 -34.08
CA THR A 181 4.09 10.26 -34.81
C THR A 181 5.23 11.27 -34.60
N ALA A 182 4.91 12.57 -34.46
CA ALA A 182 5.91 13.62 -34.30
C ALA A 182 6.61 13.58 -32.93
N HIS A 183 5.92 13.12 -31.88
CA HIS A 183 6.37 13.20 -30.49
C HIS A 183 6.69 11.84 -29.86
N TYR A 184 6.28 10.74 -30.50
CA TYR A 184 6.44 9.39 -29.99
C TYR A 184 7.89 9.05 -29.59
N GLN A 185 8.84 9.17 -30.51
CA GLN A 185 10.25 8.81 -30.27
C GLN A 185 10.93 9.67 -29.19
N ALA A 186 10.49 10.92 -29.02
CA ALA A 186 10.98 11.79 -27.97
C ALA A 186 10.39 11.46 -26.60
N SER A 187 9.23 10.79 -26.58
CA SER A 187 8.43 10.53 -25.39
C SER A 187 8.72 9.18 -24.75
N ILE A 188 9.20 8.21 -25.53
CA ILE A 188 9.43 6.84 -25.07
C ILE A 188 10.91 6.44 -24.99
N THR A 189 11.13 5.29 -24.39
CA THR A 189 12.36 4.50 -24.36
C THR A 189 11.97 3.01 -24.30
N MET A 190 12.92 2.11 -24.52
CA MET A 190 12.66 0.67 -24.69
C MET A 190 13.24 -0.12 -23.53
N LEU A 191 12.45 -1.04 -22.94
CA LEU A 191 12.90 -1.81 -21.77
C LEU A 191 14.12 -2.64 -22.19
N PRO A 192 15.22 -2.64 -21.42
CA PRO A 192 16.47 -3.27 -21.86
C PRO A 192 16.25 -4.70 -22.33
N SER A 193 16.77 -5.02 -23.51
CA SER A 193 16.65 -6.34 -24.13
C SER A 193 15.22 -6.75 -24.54
N THR A 194 14.30 -5.80 -24.71
CA THR A 194 12.92 -6.04 -25.18
C THR A 194 12.49 -5.05 -26.26
N SER A 195 11.36 -5.35 -26.90
CA SER A 195 10.65 -4.39 -27.75
C SER A 195 9.51 -3.66 -27.00
N CYS A 196 9.51 -3.66 -25.66
CA CYS A 196 8.48 -3.02 -24.88
C CYS A 196 8.74 -1.51 -24.71
N PRO A 197 7.91 -0.63 -25.28
CA PRO A 197 8.04 0.81 -25.09
C PRO A 197 7.52 1.24 -23.71
N PHE A 198 8.22 2.16 -23.07
CA PHE A 198 7.81 2.82 -21.83
C PHE A 198 8.12 4.32 -21.91
N PRO A 199 7.36 5.19 -21.23
CA PRO A 199 7.61 6.62 -21.29
C PRO A 199 8.97 6.94 -20.68
N ARG A 200 9.59 8.06 -21.07
CA ARG A 200 10.75 8.59 -20.34
C ARG A 200 10.28 9.11 -18.98
N PHE A 201 11.14 9.04 -17.97
CA PHE A 201 10.75 9.38 -16.60
C PHE A 201 10.10 10.77 -16.46
N SER A 202 10.70 11.80 -17.06
CA SER A 202 10.18 13.17 -17.01
C SER A 202 8.84 13.33 -17.72
N VAL A 203 8.66 12.63 -18.85
CA VAL A 203 7.41 12.60 -19.62
C VAL A 203 6.31 11.94 -18.80
N PHE A 204 6.61 10.80 -18.18
CA PHE A 204 5.64 10.11 -17.34
C PHE A 204 5.30 10.90 -16.07
N LEU A 205 6.29 11.50 -15.40
CA LEU A 205 6.02 12.35 -14.24
C LEU A 205 5.10 13.52 -14.60
N ASN A 206 5.33 14.18 -15.75
CA ASN A 206 4.45 15.25 -16.22
C ASN A 206 3.03 14.73 -16.50
N SER A 207 2.91 13.65 -17.27
CA SER A 207 1.65 12.97 -17.56
C SER A 207 0.87 12.60 -16.28
N MET A 208 1.56 12.09 -15.26
CA MET A 208 0.97 11.75 -13.96
C MET A 208 0.47 12.98 -13.20
N ILE A 209 1.21 14.09 -13.24
CA ILE A 209 0.76 15.36 -12.62
C ILE A 209 -0.48 15.89 -13.35
N GLU A 210 -0.46 15.95 -14.68
CA GLU A 210 -1.60 16.43 -15.48
C GLU A 210 -2.84 15.57 -15.23
N THR A 211 -2.69 14.25 -15.28
CA THR A 211 -3.81 13.33 -15.02
C THR A 211 -4.36 13.53 -13.62
N LEU A 212 -3.51 13.66 -12.59
CA LEU A 212 -3.97 13.88 -11.22
C LEU A 212 -4.67 15.24 -11.04
N VAL A 213 -4.18 16.29 -11.72
CA VAL A 213 -4.78 17.63 -11.71
C VAL A 213 -6.16 17.61 -12.36
N ASP A 214 -6.27 17.04 -13.57
CA ASP A 214 -7.54 16.93 -14.31
C ASP A 214 -8.58 16.17 -13.49
N GLN A 215 -8.19 15.05 -12.86
CA GLN A 215 -9.05 14.27 -12.00
C GLN A 215 -9.64 15.07 -10.83
N ILE A 216 -8.81 15.85 -10.15
CA ILE A 216 -9.21 16.61 -8.96
C ILE A 216 -10.06 17.82 -9.35
N VAL A 217 -9.71 18.52 -10.43
CA VAL A 217 -10.35 19.78 -10.82
C VAL A 217 -11.67 19.54 -11.55
N THR A 218 -11.71 18.59 -12.47
CA THR A 218 -12.90 18.39 -13.32
C THR A 218 -13.96 17.52 -12.66
N ALA A 219 -13.62 16.76 -11.62
CA ALA A 219 -14.47 15.78 -10.96
C ALA A 219 -15.17 14.82 -11.95
N ARG A 220 -14.57 14.62 -13.14
CA ARG A 220 -15.11 13.73 -14.16
C ARG A 220 -15.14 12.30 -13.63
N ALA A 221 -16.15 11.54 -14.06
CA ALA A 221 -16.15 10.09 -13.85
C ALA A 221 -14.96 9.54 -14.63
N GLN A 222 -14.00 8.95 -13.91
CA GLN A 222 -12.76 8.44 -14.49
C GLN A 222 -12.79 6.91 -14.48
N PRO A 223 -12.05 6.28 -15.40
CA PRO A 223 -11.78 4.86 -15.35
C PRO A 223 -11.31 4.41 -13.97
N ARG A 224 -11.81 3.28 -13.50
CA ARG A 224 -11.54 2.80 -12.13
C ARG A 224 -10.08 2.42 -11.90
N TYR A 225 -9.35 2.00 -12.93
CA TYR A 225 -7.91 1.77 -12.82
C TYR A 225 -7.12 3.07 -12.59
N LEU A 226 -7.78 4.23 -12.73
CA LEU A 226 -7.28 5.55 -12.37
C LEU A 226 -7.96 6.09 -11.12
N GLU A 227 -8.52 5.22 -10.26
CA GLU A 227 -9.08 5.63 -8.97
C GLU A 227 -8.09 6.55 -8.25
N HIS A 228 -8.61 7.66 -7.73
CA HIS A 228 -7.81 8.77 -7.19
C HIS A 228 -6.70 8.31 -6.21
N CYS A 229 -7.02 7.34 -5.33
CA CYS A 229 -6.05 6.78 -4.39
C CYS A 229 -4.90 6.04 -5.09
N HIS A 230 -5.19 5.31 -6.17
CA HIS A 230 -4.20 4.60 -6.97
C HIS A 230 -3.27 5.58 -7.71
N MET A 231 -3.84 6.63 -8.32
CA MET A 231 -3.05 7.65 -9.02
C MET A 231 -2.15 8.46 -8.09
N GLN A 232 -2.66 8.84 -6.91
CA GLN A 232 -1.83 9.46 -5.86
C GLN A 232 -0.67 8.55 -5.45
N TRP A 233 -0.89 7.25 -5.43
CA TRP A 233 0.14 6.29 -5.06
C TRP A 233 1.24 6.18 -6.12
N ILE A 234 0.88 6.05 -7.40
CA ILE A 234 1.83 6.10 -8.53
C ILE A 234 2.62 7.42 -8.51
N TYR A 235 1.91 8.54 -8.39
CA TYR A 235 2.54 9.87 -8.32
C TYR A 235 3.50 9.96 -7.12
N SER A 236 3.13 9.47 -5.94
CA SER A 236 4.03 9.39 -4.77
C SER A 236 5.31 8.64 -5.11
N GLY A 237 5.19 7.46 -5.73
CA GLY A 237 6.33 6.66 -6.15
C GLY A 237 7.25 7.41 -7.13
N MET A 238 6.68 8.12 -8.09
CA MET A 238 7.44 8.94 -9.03
C MET A 238 8.19 10.09 -8.34
N ILE A 239 7.61 10.77 -7.35
CA ILE A 239 8.30 11.86 -6.64
C ILE A 239 9.53 11.39 -5.86
N VAL A 240 9.48 10.16 -5.37
CA VAL A 240 10.56 9.53 -4.60
C VAL A 240 11.72 9.16 -5.49
N LEU A 241 11.40 8.61 -6.66
CA LEU A 241 12.38 8.26 -7.66
C LEU A 241 12.91 9.49 -8.40
N CYS A 242 12.22 10.63 -8.34
CA CYS A 242 12.59 11.84 -9.05
C CYS A 242 13.93 12.40 -8.52
N PRO A 243 14.98 12.40 -9.35
CA PRO A 243 16.25 13.01 -8.98
C PRO A 243 16.10 14.51 -8.70
N GLU A 244 16.90 15.06 -7.78
CA GLU A 244 16.82 16.48 -7.41
C GLU A 244 17.15 17.38 -8.61
N ASP A 245 18.16 17.03 -9.41
CA ASP A 245 18.54 17.78 -10.60
C ASP A 245 17.45 17.77 -11.69
N LEU A 246 16.66 16.69 -11.75
CA LEU A 246 15.49 16.67 -12.62
C LEU A 246 14.40 17.57 -12.07
N ARG A 247 14.14 17.51 -10.76
CA ARG A 247 13.12 18.31 -10.08
C ARG A 247 13.34 19.80 -10.29
N GLU A 248 14.58 20.28 -10.20
CA GLU A 248 14.97 21.67 -10.46
C GLU A 248 14.79 22.11 -11.92
N ARG A 249 14.81 21.16 -12.86
CA ARG A 249 14.64 21.40 -14.30
C ARG A 249 13.20 21.25 -14.79
N LEU A 250 12.28 20.82 -13.93
CA LEU A 250 10.87 20.74 -14.30
C LEU A 250 10.29 22.14 -14.57
N PRO A 251 9.21 22.25 -15.36
CA PRO A 251 8.48 23.50 -15.49
C PRO A 251 8.08 24.10 -14.13
N PRO A 252 8.07 25.44 -13.96
CA PRO A 252 7.81 26.10 -12.67
C PRO A 252 6.51 25.68 -11.99
N GLU A 253 5.44 25.46 -12.76
CA GLU A 253 4.14 24.96 -12.29
C GLU A 253 4.25 23.55 -11.68
N ASN A 254 5.09 22.68 -12.25
CA ASN A 254 5.32 21.35 -11.72
C ASN A 254 6.20 21.39 -10.48
N GLN A 255 7.20 22.27 -10.43
CA GLN A 255 7.98 22.50 -9.21
C GLN A 255 7.08 22.98 -8.06
N PHE A 256 6.18 23.93 -8.35
CA PHE A 256 5.15 24.41 -7.42
C PHE A 256 4.26 23.25 -6.94
N PHE A 257 3.70 22.47 -7.86
CA PHE A 257 2.82 21.36 -7.54
C PHE A 257 3.49 20.32 -6.63
N ILE A 258 4.71 19.88 -6.98
CA ILE A 258 5.49 18.91 -6.19
C ILE A 258 5.76 19.44 -4.78
N LYS A 259 6.11 20.73 -4.66
CA LYS A 259 6.46 21.35 -3.39
C LYS A 259 5.28 21.46 -2.42
N TYR A 260 4.05 21.59 -2.93
CA TYR A 260 2.89 21.99 -2.13
C TYR A 260 1.75 20.96 -2.06
N PHE A 261 1.54 20.14 -3.09
CA PHE A 261 0.39 19.24 -3.19
C PHE A 261 0.25 18.28 -1.99
N TYR A 262 1.34 17.60 -1.60
CA TYR A 262 1.29 16.64 -0.48
C TYR A 262 1.27 17.28 0.90
N LYS A 263 1.49 18.60 1.00
CA LYS A 263 1.35 19.32 2.28
C LYS A 263 -0.13 19.58 2.61
N MET A 264 -1.03 19.42 1.64
CA MET A 264 -2.45 19.62 1.81
C MET A 264 -3.13 18.36 2.37
N LEU A 265 -3.87 18.54 3.47
CA LEU A 265 -4.56 17.47 4.17
C LEU A 265 -5.93 17.16 3.57
N SER A 266 -6.69 18.18 3.18
CA SER A 266 -8.04 18.00 2.65
C SER A 266 -8.07 17.92 1.12
N HIS A 267 -9.12 17.29 0.57
CA HIS A 267 -9.36 17.27 -0.87
C HIS A 267 -9.61 18.68 -1.43
N SER A 268 -10.30 19.53 -0.69
CA SER A 268 -10.56 20.92 -1.10
C SER A 268 -9.27 21.71 -1.26
N ASP A 269 -8.37 21.63 -0.27
CA ASP A 269 -7.08 22.33 -0.34
C ASP A 269 -6.22 21.79 -1.51
N ARG A 270 -6.26 20.48 -1.78
CA ARG A 270 -5.57 19.90 -2.95
C ARG A 270 -6.15 20.42 -4.26
N ALA A 271 -7.47 20.56 -4.35
CA ALA A 271 -8.12 21.17 -5.51
C ALA A 271 -7.69 22.62 -5.72
N ASP A 272 -7.50 23.39 -4.63
CA ASP A 272 -6.98 24.75 -4.71
C ASP A 272 -5.53 24.77 -5.25
N ILE A 273 -4.66 23.86 -4.79
CA ILE A 273 -3.31 23.70 -5.37
C ILE A 273 -3.36 23.36 -6.86
N CYS A 274 -4.26 22.46 -7.28
CA CYS A 274 -4.43 22.12 -8.69
C CYS A 274 -4.84 23.33 -9.53
N ARG A 275 -5.77 24.17 -9.04
CA ARG A 275 -6.18 25.40 -9.73
C ARG A 275 -5.05 26.43 -9.79
N LEU A 276 -4.31 26.62 -8.70
CA LEU A 276 -3.16 27.52 -8.67
C LEU A 276 -2.06 27.05 -9.64
N ARG A 277 -1.79 25.74 -9.71
CA ARG A 277 -0.88 25.17 -10.70
C ARG A 277 -1.35 25.50 -12.12
N GLN A 278 -2.62 25.30 -12.43
CA GLN A 278 -3.18 25.55 -13.77
C GLN A 278 -3.03 27.04 -14.15
N ALA A 279 -3.32 27.96 -13.24
CA ALA A 279 -3.11 29.39 -13.48
C ALA A 279 -1.63 29.75 -13.75
N VAL A 280 -0.68 29.07 -13.10
CA VAL A 280 0.75 29.23 -13.38
C VAL A 280 1.11 28.67 -14.76
N GLN A 281 0.58 27.49 -15.11
CA GLN A 281 0.79 26.85 -16.41
C GLN A 281 0.28 27.71 -17.58
N ASP A 282 -0.90 28.31 -17.40
CA ASP A 282 -1.57 29.14 -18.40
C ASP A 282 -0.99 30.56 -18.48
N GLY A 283 -0.01 30.89 -17.60
CA GLY A 283 0.63 32.21 -17.54
C GLY A 283 -0.25 33.30 -16.95
N GLU A 284 -1.38 32.96 -16.34
CA GLU A 284 -2.29 33.88 -15.66
C GLU A 284 -1.75 34.36 -14.31
N MET A 285 -0.83 33.58 -13.71
CA MET A 285 -0.27 33.83 -12.40
C MET A 285 1.21 33.42 -12.36
N ASP A 286 2.06 34.17 -11.65
CA ASP A 286 3.44 33.71 -11.38
C ASP A 286 3.53 32.82 -10.14
N VAL A 287 4.62 32.07 -9.99
CA VAL A 287 4.83 31.13 -8.87
C VAL A 287 4.83 31.85 -7.51
N THR A 288 5.28 33.09 -7.44
CA THR A 288 5.32 33.88 -6.20
C THR A 288 3.90 34.19 -5.74
N THR A 289 3.07 34.73 -6.63
CA THR A 289 1.66 35.06 -6.40
C THR A 289 0.85 33.81 -6.06
N ALA A 290 1.12 32.69 -6.76
CA ALA A 290 0.50 31.40 -6.43
C ALA A 290 0.90 30.91 -5.03
N THR A 291 2.15 31.13 -4.63
CA THR A 291 2.65 30.80 -3.28
C THR A 291 1.99 31.66 -2.21
N ASP A 292 1.81 32.96 -2.46
CA ASP A 292 1.15 33.86 -1.51
C ASP A 292 -0.35 33.56 -1.38
N SER A 293 -0.96 33.01 -2.42
CA SER A 293 -2.36 32.59 -2.47
C SER A 293 -2.64 31.23 -1.82
N LEU A 294 -1.60 30.55 -1.33
CA LEU A 294 -1.73 29.24 -0.70
C LEU A 294 -2.61 29.30 0.56
N PRO A 295 -3.40 28.23 0.84
CA PRO A 295 -4.19 28.16 2.06
C PRO A 295 -3.26 28.07 3.27
N GLN A 296 -3.15 29.17 4.03
CA GLN A 296 -2.16 29.32 5.12
C GLN A 296 -2.38 28.33 6.27
N LYS A 297 -3.64 27.96 6.54
CA LYS A 297 -4.01 27.05 7.63
C LYS A 297 -3.36 25.65 7.48
N PRO A 298 -3.50 24.93 6.35
CA PRO A 298 -2.77 23.68 6.10
C PRO A 298 -1.25 23.78 6.26
N PHE A 299 -0.61 24.87 5.83
CA PHE A 299 0.82 25.06 5.99
C PHE A 299 1.23 25.24 7.45
N ARG A 300 0.49 26.06 8.19
CA ARG A 300 0.68 26.20 9.64
C ARG A 300 0.50 24.86 10.35
N ILE A 301 -0.50 24.07 9.97
CA ILE A 301 -0.73 22.72 10.51
C ILE A 301 0.46 21.80 10.20
N ALA A 302 0.95 21.80 8.95
CA ALA A 302 2.11 21.00 8.56
C ALA A 302 3.39 21.41 9.31
N GLU A 303 3.62 22.72 9.49
CA GLU A 303 4.73 23.26 10.28
C GLU A 303 4.63 22.83 11.75
N LEU A 304 3.45 22.96 12.37
CA LEU A 304 3.22 22.55 13.75
C LEU A 304 3.40 21.04 13.94
N LYS A 305 2.90 20.22 13.00
CA LYS A 305 3.16 18.77 12.98
C LYS A 305 4.65 18.46 12.89
N SER A 306 5.45 19.26 12.19
CA SER A 306 6.89 19.04 12.08
C SER A 306 7.66 19.37 13.37
N LYS A 307 7.10 20.22 14.24
CA LYS A 307 7.68 20.59 15.54
C LYS A 307 7.37 19.58 16.64
N LEU A 308 6.21 18.93 16.57
CA LEU A 308 5.85 17.91 17.55
C LEU A 308 6.84 16.75 17.48
N PRO A 309 7.32 16.25 18.65
CA PRO A 309 8.20 15.11 18.68
C PRO A 309 7.47 13.97 18.00
N ARG A 310 7.97 13.59 16.82
CA ARG A 310 7.63 12.35 16.15
C ARG A 310 7.90 11.24 17.16
N PRO A 311 6.88 10.52 17.67
CA PRO A 311 7.13 9.32 18.45
C PRO A 311 8.20 8.48 17.76
N SER A 312 9.07 7.78 18.49
CA SER A 312 10.25 7.11 17.92
C SER A 312 9.95 6.10 16.79
N TYR A 313 8.69 5.71 16.59
CA TYR A 313 8.18 4.88 15.48
C TYR A 313 7.59 5.69 14.30
N TRP A 314 7.47 7.01 14.41
CA TRP A 314 7.23 7.93 13.30
C TRP A 314 8.54 8.09 12.53
N LEU A 315 8.83 7.11 11.69
CA LEU A 315 9.82 7.29 10.64
C LEU A 315 9.48 8.57 9.85
N PRO A 316 10.46 9.27 9.23
CA PRO A 316 10.13 10.24 8.20
C PRO A 316 9.14 9.60 7.23
N PRO A 317 8.15 10.37 6.68
CA PRO A 317 7.17 9.82 5.75
C PRO A 317 7.94 9.06 4.70
N THR A 318 8.03 7.77 4.92
CA THR A 318 8.73 6.85 4.06
C THR A 318 7.69 6.72 2.99
N PRO A 319 8.02 7.09 1.76
CA PRO A 319 7.04 7.15 0.71
C PRO A 319 6.21 5.88 0.70
N ARG A 320 4.89 6.06 0.71
CA ARG A 320 3.86 5.05 0.86
C ARG A 320 4.23 3.79 0.08
N TRP A 321 4.80 2.81 0.77
CA TRP A 321 5.18 1.53 0.22
C TRP A 321 4.18 0.51 0.75
N PRO A 322 3.24 -0.03 -0.02
CA PRO A 322 2.71 -1.33 0.34
C PRO A 322 3.87 -2.31 0.26
N THR A 323 4.20 -2.97 1.37
CA THR A 323 4.77 -4.31 1.24
C THR A 323 3.74 -5.15 0.50
N PRO A 324 4.15 -6.06 -0.39
CA PRO A 324 3.24 -6.99 -1.00
C PRO A 324 2.52 -7.81 0.08
N PHE A 325 1.28 -7.40 0.40
CA PHE A 325 0.32 -8.27 1.03
C PHE A 325 -0.14 -9.24 -0.05
N ALA A 326 0.73 -10.21 -0.38
CA ALA A 326 0.20 -11.56 -0.42
C ALA A 326 -0.23 -11.81 1.02
N MET A 327 -1.48 -11.48 1.36
CA MET A 327 -2.09 -12.13 2.50
C MET A 327 -1.97 -13.60 2.16
N ALA A 328 -1.02 -14.30 2.79
CA ALA A 328 -1.17 -15.73 2.97
C ALA A 328 -2.63 -15.90 3.37
N ASN A 329 -3.39 -16.67 2.59
CA ASN A 329 -4.81 -16.88 2.80
C ASN A 329 -5.01 -17.76 4.03
N VAL A 330 -4.42 -17.35 5.17
CA VAL A 330 -4.58 -17.98 6.46
C VAL A 330 -6.07 -17.94 6.74
N LYS A 331 -6.69 -19.12 6.69
CA LYS A 331 -8.13 -19.22 6.92
C LYS A 331 -8.42 -18.69 8.32
N ASN A 332 -9.46 -17.88 8.46
CA ASN A 332 -9.89 -17.30 9.74
C ASN A 332 -10.02 -18.33 10.89
N GLY A 333 -10.37 -19.58 10.56
CA GLY A 333 -10.42 -20.68 11.53
C GLY A 333 -9.05 -20.99 12.14
N ASN A 334 -7.97 -20.88 11.37
CA ASN A 334 -6.62 -21.22 11.79
C ASN A 334 -6.13 -20.29 12.89
N VAL A 335 -6.46 -18.99 12.85
CA VAL A 335 -6.05 -18.03 13.88
C VAL A 335 -6.67 -18.36 15.23
N LEU A 336 -7.98 -18.56 15.28
CA LEU A 336 -8.68 -18.88 16.54
C LEU A 336 -8.26 -20.23 17.11
N GLU A 337 -8.12 -21.25 16.25
CA GLU A 337 -7.61 -22.56 16.65
C GLU A 337 -6.19 -22.46 17.20
N THR A 338 -5.30 -21.71 16.54
CA THR A 338 -3.92 -21.50 16.98
C THR A 338 -3.84 -20.76 18.31
N ILE A 339 -4.68 -19.73 18.52
CA ILE A 339 -4.75 -19.03 19.81
C ILE A 339 -5.19 -19.98 20.92
N ASN A 340 -6.23 -20.79 20.68
CA ASN A 340 -6.74 -21.73 21.66
C ASN A 340 -5.69 -22.81 22.00
N LYS A 341 -4.97 -23.33 21.00
CA LYS A 341 -3.86 -24.28 21.22
C LYS A 341 -2.72 -23.63 21.99
N LEU A 342 -2.33 -22.40 21.63
CA LEU A 342 -1.28 -21.66 22.33
C LEU A 342 -1.63 -21.44 23.81
N ALA A 343 -2.89 -21.13 24.12
CA ALA A 343 -3.35 -20.94 25.49
C ALA A 343 -3.40 -22.22 26.34
N LEU A 344 -3.35 -23.40 25.70
CA LEU A 344 -3.32 -24.71 26.37
C LEU A 344 -1.90 -25.27 26.54
N VAL A 345 -0.88 -24.58 26.02
CA VAL A 345 0.51 -25.01 26.20
C VAL A 345 0.89 -24.86 27.67
N GLU A 346 1.33 -25.96 28.29
CA GLU A 346 1.84 -25.95 29.66
C GLU A 346 3.26 -25.35 29.70
N ASP A 347 3.64 -24.77 30.85
CA ASP A 347 4.98 -24.22 31.12
C ASP A 347 5.44 -23.03 30.25
N ILE A 348 4.53 -22.41 29.47
CA ILE A 348 4.82 -21.11 28.87
C ILE A 348 4.44 -19.97 29.82
N PRO A 349 5.15 -18.83 29.78
CA PRO A 349 4.79 -17.68 30.56
C PRO A 349 3.39 -17.15 30.22
N PRO A 350 2.67 -16.55 31.20
CA PRO A 350 1.38 -15.92 30.95
C PRO A 350 1.48 -14.82 29.89
N PHE A 351 0.45 -14.75 29.04
CA PHE A 351 0.36 -13.73 27.99
C PHE A 351 -1.07 -13.22 27.85
N ILE A 352 -1.23 -12.07 27.21
CA ILE A 352 -2.53 -11.48 26.86
C ILE A 352 -2.63 -11.43 25.34
N VAL A 353 -3.69 -11.98 24.76
CA VAL A 353 -3.95 -11.81 23.33
C VAL A 353 -4.47 -10.39 23.09
N VAL A 354 -3.86 -9.69 22.14
CA VAL A 354 -4.23 -8.32 21.77
C VAL A 354 -4.51 -8.22 20.26
N GLY A 355 -4.73 -7.01 19.75
CA GLY A 355 -4.84 -6.78 18.32
C GLY A 355 -6.03 -7.47 17.65
N GLY A 356 -5.85 -7.90 16.40
CA GLY A 356 -6.92 -8.51 15.60
C GLY A 356 -7.38 -9.86 16.14
N GLY A 357 -6.47 -10.68 16.66
CA GLY A 357 -6.78 -11.97 17.30
C GLY A 357 -7.73 -11.83 18.48
N ALA A 358 -7.53 -10.83 19.33
CA ALA A 358 -8.44 -10.53 20.44
C ALA A 358 -9.84 -10.10 19.95
N MET A 359 -9.91 -9.29 18.88
CA MET A 359 -11.20 -8.90 18.29
C MET A 359 -11.97 -10.12 17.77
N ARG A 360 -11.27 -11.07 17.11
CA ARG A 360 -11.87 -12.33 16.64
C ARG A 360 -12.45 -13.15 17.80
N LEU A 361 -11.72 -13.28 18.90
CA LEU A 361 -12.20 -13.99 20.11
C LEU A 361 -13.46 -13.36 20.70
N MET A 362 -13.61 -12.03 20.58
CA MET A 362 -14.81 -11.29 20.99
C MET A 362 -15.97 -11.38 19.98
N GLY A 363 -15.79 -12.06 18.84
CA GLY A 363 -16.83 -12.25 17.81
C GLY A 363 -16.75 -11.29 16.63
N ASN A 364 -15.66 -10.53 16.47
CA ASN A 364 -15.48 -9.70 15.28
C ASN A 364 -15.28 -10.57 14.03
N GLU A 365 -16.08 -10.34 12.99
CA GLU A 365 -16.01 -11.10 11.73
C GLU A 365 -14.84 -10.68 10.82
N ARG A 366 -14.18 -9.55 11.10
CA ARG A 366 -13.03 -9.06 10.33
C ARG A 366 -11.92 -10.10 10.28
N HIS A 367 -11.39 -10.36 9.08
CA HIS A 367 -10.22 -11.22 8.90
C HIS A 367 -8.98 -10.62 9.56
N THR A 368 -8.17 -11.47 10.20
CA THR A 368 -6.84 -11.16 10.72
C THR A 368 -5.90 -12.27 10.29
N ALA A 369 -4.67 -11.93 9.92
CA ALA A 369 -3.71 -12.88 9.38
C ALA A 369 -2.69 -13.34 10.44
N ASP A 370 -2.64 -12.66 11.57
CA ASP A 370 -1.61 -12.73 12.60
C ASP A 370 -2.20 -12.80 14.01
N ILE A 371 -1.36 -13.24 14.94
CA ILE A 371 -1.63 -13.25 16.38
C ILE A 371 -0.66 -12.27 17.04
N ASP A 372 -1.21 -11.24 17.69
CA ASP A 372 -0.47 -10.36 18.58
C ASP A 372 -0.66 -10.84 20.03
N ILE A 373 0.45 -11.04 20.75
CA ILE A 373 0.42 -11.28 22.20
C ILE A 373 1.25 -10.25 22.95
N LEU A 374 0.82 -9.87 24.15
CA LEU A 374 1.58 -9.09 25.11
C LEU A 374 2.10 -10.02 26.21
N ILE A 375 3.41 -10.00 26.44
CA ILE A 375 4.11 -10.78 27.47
C ILE A 375 5.03 -9.88 28.29
N GLU A 376 5.39 -10.30 29.49
CA GLU A 376 6.41 -9.60 30.30
C GLU A 376 7.76 -9.61 29.57
N SER A 377 8.47 -8.47 29.61
CA SER A 377 9.70 -8.29 28.81
C SER A 377 10.77 -9.31 29.17
N SER A 378 10.89 -9.65 30.45
CA SER A 378 11.83 -10.66 30.96
C SER A 378 11.50 -12.10 30.54
N GLU A 379 10.30 -12.35 30.01
CA GLU A 379 9.80 -13.69 29.66
C GLU A 379 9.71 -13.92 28.15
N ARG A 380 9.91 -12.88 27.32
CA ARG A 380 9.82 -12.99 25.86
C ARG A 380 10.79 -14.02 25.28
N ASP A 381 12.05 -13.98 25.70
CA ASP A 381 13.08 -14.85 25.12
C ASP A 381 12.90 -16.31 25.54
N SER A 382 12.48 -16.56 26.78
CA SER A 382 12.17 -17.91 27.27
C SER A 382 10.94 -18.48 26.57
N PHE A 383 9.90 -17.66 26.34
CA PHE A 383 8.72 -18.04 25.55
C PHE A 383 9.10 -18.45 24.12
N LEU A 384 9.87 -17.61 23.41
CA LEU A 384 10.31 -17.94 22.05
C LEU A 384 11.24 -19.15 22.02
N ALA A 385 12.12 -19.32 23.01
CA ALA A 385 12.97 -20.50 23.13
C ALA A 385 12.15 -21.77 23.37
N TYR A 386 11.09 -21.70 24.18
CA TYR A 386 10.16 -22.81 24.39
C TYR A 386 9.49 -23.23 23.08
N LEU A 387 8.91 -22.28 22.34
CA LEU A 387 8.21 -22.60 21.08
C LEU A 387 9.17 -23.19 20.04
N ARG A 388 10.43 -22.73 19.98
CA ARG A 388 11.47 -23.32 19.11
C ARG A 388 11.83 -24.74 19.55
N LYS A 389 12.01 -24.97 20.85
CA LYS A 389 12.39 -26.28 21.41
C LYS A 389 11.34 -27.36 21.10
N HIS A 390 10.06 -26.98 21.04
CA HIS A 390 8.95 -27.90 20.75
C HIS A 390 8.50 -27.85 19.28
N GLU A 391 9.32 -27.26 18.39
CA GLU A 391 9.06 -27.19 16.94
C GLU A 391 7.73 -26.50 16.58
N HIS A 392 7.19 -25.66 17.47
CA HIS A 392 5.98 -24.88 17.23
C HIS A 392 6.27 -23.55 16.53
N LEU A 393 7.51 -23.06 16.60
CA LEU A 393 7.93 -21.82 15.95
C LEU A 393 8.58 -22.11 14.59
N VAL A 394 7.93 -21.68 13.51
CA VAL A 394 8.39 -21.87 12.12
C VAL A 394 8.64 -20.53 11.43
N GLN A 395 9.29 -20.56 10.27
CA GLN A 395 9.43 -19.40 9.38
C GLN A 395 8.47 -19.54 8.20
N ALA A 396 7.57 -18.58 8.03
CA ALA A 396 6.65 -18.49 6.90
C ALA A 396 6.70 -17.07 6.33
N ASP A 397 6.92 -16.92 5.02
CA ASP A 397 6.99 -15.63 4.33
C ASP A 397 7.96 -14.60 4.98
N ASN A 398 9.13 -15.07 5.42
CA ASN A 398 10.14 -14.29 6.16
C ASN A 398 9.64 -13.72 7.51
N ARG A 399 8.57 -14.31 8.07
CA ARG A 399 8.04 -13.97 9.39
C ARG A 399 8.10 -15.17 10.32
N THR A 400 8.21 -14.86 11.60
CA THR A 400 8.04 -15.85 12.65
C THR A 400 6.57 -16.21 12.75
N ALA A 401 6.26 -17.50 12.67
CA ALA A 401 4.89 -18.02 12.72
C ALA A 401 4.80 -19.20 13.70
N ILE A 402 3.61 -19.45 14.21
CA ILE A 402 3.29 -20.63 15.02
C ILE A 402 2.61 -21.68 14.15
N GLN A 403 3.02 -22.93 14.32
CA GLN A 403 2.37 -24.10 13.75
C GLN A 403 2.37 -25.25 14.77
N PHE A 404 1.21 -25.58 15.32
CA PHE A 404 1.06 -26.71 16.25
C PHE A 404 0.84 -28.05 15.53
N ASP A 405 0.30 -28.00 14.33
CA ASP A 405 -0.04 -29.16 13.51
C ASP A 405 0.31 -28.85 12.06
N SER A 406 1.01 -29.76 11.39
CA SER A 406 1.36 -29.65 9.97
C SER A 406 0.15 -29.50 9.05
N SER A 407 -1.05 -29.91 9.49
CA SER A 407 -2.31 -29.75 8.75
C SER A 407 -2.89 -28.33 8.82
N ILE A 408 -2.38 -27.48 9.73
CA ILE A 408 -2.79 -26.09 9.89
C ILE A 408 -1.73 -25.20 9.26
N GLU A 409 -2.16 -24.23 8.47
CA GLU A 409 -1.23 -23.25 7.90
C GLU A 409 -0.57 -22.44 9.02
N PRO A 410 0.75 -22.19 8.95
CA PRO A 410 1.45 -21.37 9.92
C PRO A 410 0.80 -20.00 10.08
N VAL A 411 0.58 -19.58 11.32
CA VAL A 411 -0.01 -18.27 11.64
C VAL A 411 1.09 -17.34 12.16
N PRO A 412 1.40 -16.22 11.47
CA PRO A 412 2.33 -15.22 11.95
C PRO A 412 2.08 -14.81 13.41
N LEU A 413 3.15 -14.69 14.20
CA LEU A 413 3.11 -14.35 15.61
C LEU A 413 3.97 -13.11 15.90
N ASP A 414 3.32 -12.08 16.44
CA ASP A 414 3.98 -10.90 16.99
C ASP A 414 3.96 -10.94 18.52
N VAL A 415 5.16 -11.05 19.11
CA VAL A 415 5.36 -11.07 20.57
C VAL A 415 5.76 -9.68 21.04
N LEU A 416 4.78 -8.96 21.58
CA LEU A 416 4.90 -7.60 22.08
C LEU A 416 5.31 -7.60 23.56
N VAL A 417 6.13 -6.64 23.95
CA VAL A 417 6.49 -6.36 25.35
C VAL A 417 5.93 -5.03 25.85
N GLU A 418 5.42 -4.22 24.92
CA GLU A 418 4.89 -2.89 25.16
C GLU A 418 3.82 -2.58 24.11
N LEU A 419 2.71 -2.00 24.54
CA LEU A 419 1.61 -1.53 23.68
C LEU A 419 1.74 -0.02 23.43
N ALA A 420 0.84 0.52 22.60
CA ALA A 420 0.73 1.96 22.42
C ALA A 420 0.56 2.69 23.77
N GLY A 421 1.18 3.87 23.88
CA GLY A 421 1.21 4.63 25.13
C GLY A 421 2.22 4.11 26.16
N GLY A 422 3.03 3.11 25.83
CA GLY A 422 4.08 2.58 26.72
C GLY A 422 3.57 1.57 27.74
N LEU A 423 2.37 1.03 27.55
CA LEU A 423 1.76 0.09 28.49
C LEU A 423 2.40 -1.29 28.38
N ARG A 424 2.94 -1.80 29.48
CA ARG A 424 3.57 -3.12 29.55
C ARG A 424 2.63 -4.15 30.17
N TYR A 425 3.01 -5.43 30.09
CA TYR A 425 2.22 -6.52 30.66
C TYR A 425 1.81 -6.28 32.12
N GLY A 426 2.76 -5.91 32.99
CA GLY A 426 2.49 -5.58 34.40
C GLY A 426 1.46 -4.45 34.61
N ASP A 427 1.39 -3.48 33.70
CA ASP A 427 0.48 -2.34 33.78
C ASP A 427 -0.97 -2.70 33.48
N VAL A 428 -1.20 -3.75 32.66
CA VAL A 428 -2.52 -4.11 32.14
C VAL A 428 -3.00 -5.49 32.52
N ARG A 429 -2.17 -6.35 33.15
CA ARG A 429 -2.55 -7.73 33.53
C ARG A 429 -3.80 -7.82 34.41
N HIS A 430 -4.06 -6.79 35.22
CA HIS A 430 -5.24 -6.69 36.08
C HIS A 430 -6.46 -6.07 35.36
N LEU A 431 -6.26 -5.52 34.16
CA LEU A 431 -7.26 -4.90 33.30
C LEU A 431 -7.57 -5.83 32.12
N THR A 432 -7.71 -7.11 32.41
CA THR A 432 -7.98 -8.20 31.46
C THR A 432 -9.34 -8.83 31.71
N ALA A 433 -9.82 -9.59 30.72
CA ALA A 433 -11.01 -10.43 30.83
C ALA A 433 -10.70 -11.84 30.29
N PRO A 434 -11.22 -12.90 30.94
CA PRO A 434 -11.14 -14.24 30.38
C PRO A 434 -12.02 -14.31 29.11
N CYS A 435 -11.50 -14.96 28.07
CA CYS A 435 -12.23 -15.21 26.84
C CYS A 435 -11.85 -16.58 26.29
N HIS A 436 -12.80 -17.52 26.29
CA HIS A 436 -12.54 -18.93 25.98
C HIS A 436 -11.43 -19.51 26.90
N SER A 437 -10.39 -20.12 26.33
CA SER A 437 -9.25 -20.68 27.07
C SER A 437 -8.12 -19.67 27.31
N THR A 438 -8.30 -18.39 26.94
CA THR A 438 -7.23 -17.38 27.00
C THR A 438 -7.65 -16.09 27.71
N THR A 439 -6.70 -15.17 27.82
CA THR A 439 -6.88 -13.85 28.43
C THR A 439 -6.76 -12.78 27.36
N ILE A 440 -7.71 -11.86 27.32
CA ILE A 440 -7.69 -10.66 26.46
C ILE A 440 -7.73 -9.39 27.32
N LEU A 441 -7.40 -8.25 26.74
CA LEU A 441 -7.65 -6.96 27.40
C LEU A 441 -9.15 -6.74 27.59
N ARG A 442 -9.54 -6.06 28.68
CA ARG A 442 -10.93 -5.59 28.80
C ARG A 442 -11.29 -4.70 27.59
N PRO A 443 -12.56 -4.69 27.14
CA PRO A 443 -12.95 -3.96 25.93
C PRO A 443 -12.65 -2.46 25.97
N ASP A 444 -12.74 -1.80 27.12
CA ASP A 444 -12.43 -0.39 27.32
C ASP A 444 -10.93 -0.09 27.12
N ILE A 445 -10.07 -0.95 27.65
CA ILE A 445 -8.61 -0.88 27.48
C ILE A 445 -8.23 -1.11 26.01
N ALA A 446 -8.80 -2.14 25.39
CA ALA A 446 -8.59 -2.44 23.98
C ALA A 446 -9.03 -1.27 23.10
N LEU A 447 -10.17 -0.63 23.41
CA LEU A 447 -10.68 0.55 22.71
C LEU A 447 -9.71 1.73 22.84
N GLY A 448 -9.24 2.02 24.06
CA GLY A 448 -8.28 3.09 24.29
C GLY A 448 -6.97 2.91 23.51
N ILE A 449 -6.41 1.69 23.52
CA ILE A 449 -5.22 1.35 22.73
C ILE A 449 -5.49 1.52 21.24
N LYS A 450 -6.64 1.05 20.74
CA LYS A 450 -6.99 1.16 19.32
C LYS A 450 -7.17 2.60 18.87
N ILE A 451 -7.71 3.48 19.71
CA ILE A 451 -7.79 4.91 19.43
C ILE A 451 -6.39 5.53 19.34
N GLN A 452 -5.47 5.15 20.25
CA GLN A 452 -4.09 5.60 20.18
C GLN A 452 -3.39 5.07 18.91
N THR A 453 -3.44 3.76 18.64
CA THR A 453 -2.78 3.18 17.47
C THR A 453 -3.35 3.72 16.16
N TRP A 454 -4.66 3.94 16.08
CA TRP A 454 -5.29 4.55 14.91
C TRP A 454 -4.63 5.87 14.52
N TYR A 455 -4.44 6.77 15.50
CA TYR A 455 -3.80 8.06 15.27
C TYR A 455 -2.31 7.91 14.98
N LEU A 456 -1.63 7.06 15.74
CA LEU A 456 -0.18 6.84 15.66
C LEU A 456 0.26 6.17 14.36
N ARG A 457 -0.62 5.38 13.76
CA ARG A 457 -0.38 4.68 12.49
C ARG A 457 -0.66 5.56 11.27
N ALA A 458 -1.31 6.72 11.39
CA ALA A 458 -1.64 7.56 10.23
C ALA A 458 -0.43 7.93 9.35
N ASP A 459 0.78 7.94 9.94
CA ASP A 459 2.04 8.28 9.26
C ASP A 459 2.97 7.06 9.08
N ASP A 460 2.51 5.83 9.35
CA ASP A 460 3.28 4.61 9.10
C ASP A 460 3.23 4.18 7.61
N GLU A 461 4.21 3.39 7.16
CA GLU A 461 4.36 2.95 5.76
C GLU A 461 3.09 2.26 5.20
N HIS A 462 2.34 1.56 6.07
CA HIS A 462 1.06 0.91 5.80
C HIS A 462 -0.10 1.58 6.56
N GLY A 463 0.11 2.85 6.89
CA GLY A 463 -0.58 3.53 7.97
C GLY A 463 -2.05 3.73 7.70
N GLU A 464 -2.38 4.03 6.45
CA GLU A 464 -3.75 4.17 5.99
C GLU A 464 -4.51 2.83 6.07
N HIS A 465 -3.88 1.72 5.64
CA HIS A 465 -4.53 0.41 5.70
C HIS A 465 -4.70 -0.06 7.16
N LYS A 466 -3.65 0.06 7.98
CA LYS A 466 -3.70 -0.35 9.39
C LYS A 466 -4.62 0.55 10.22
N SER A 467 -4.63 1.87 9.97
CA SER A 467 -5.58 2.79 10.61
C SER A 467 -7.01 2.48 10.18
N ARG A 468 -7.27 2.09 8.92
CA ARG A 468 -8.61 1.60 8.52
C ARG A 468 -9.00 0.33 9.27
N GLY A 469 -8.06 -0.59 9.48
CA GLY A 469 -8.23 -1.76 10.34
C GLY A 469 -8.56 -1.38 11.79
N ASP A 470 -7.81 -0.45 12.37
CA ASP A 470 -8.06 0.05 13.73
C ASP A 470 -9.40 0.79 13.84
N LEU A 471 -9.82 1.54 12.80
CA LEU A 471 -11.12 2.20 12.77
C LEU A 471 -12.28 1.19 12.77
N ASN A 472 -12.13 0.09 12.03
CA ASN A 472 -13.08 -1.02 12.06
C ASN A 472 -13.13 -1.67 13.45
N ASP A 473 -11.97 -1.90 14.08
CA ASP A 473 -11.88 -2.46 15.43
C ASP A 473 -12.50 -1.51 16.49
N ILE A 474 -12.28 -0.19 16.38
CA ILE A 474 -12.93 0.84 17.22
C ILE A 474 -14.44 0.74 17.08
N ASN A 475 -14.97 0.72 15.85
CA ASN A 475 -16.42 0.62 15.62
C ASN A 475 -17.00 -0.68 16.20
N PHE A 476 -16.31 -1.80 16.03
CA PHE A 476 -16.69 -3.08 16.63
C PHE A 476 -16.73 -3.01 18.16
N LEU A 477 -15.67 -2.51 18.80
CA LEU A 477 -15.58 -2.39 20.25
C LEU A 477 -16.66 -1.48 20.83
N LEU A 478 -16.97 -0.36 20.15
CA LEU A 478 -18.05 0.53 20.56
C LEU A 478 -19.40 -0.18 20.54
N ASN A 479 -19.71 -0.94 19.49
CA ASN A 479 -20.95 -1.73 19.43
C ASN A 479 -20.97 -2.80 20.53
N PHE A 480 -19.88 -3.55 20.67
CA PHE A 480 -19.74 -4.60 21.68
C PHE A 480 -19.94 -4.08 23.10
N MET A 481 -19.35 -2.92 23.42
CA MET A 481 -19.51 -2.27 24.71
C MET A 481 -20.95 -1.80 24.92
N LEU A 482 -21.57 -1.16 23.93
CA LEU A 482 -22.96 -0.69 24.02
C LEU A 482 -23.95 -1.83 24.25
N GLU A 483 -23.85 -2.92 23.48
CA GLU A 483 -24.72 -4.09 23.59
C GLU A 483 -24.67 -4.73 24.98
N ARG A 484 -23.52 -4.60 25.65
CA ARG A 484 -23.29 -5.15 27.00
C ARG A 484 -23.44 -4.12 28.12
N GLY A 485 -23.81 -2.88 27.80
CA GLY A 485 -23.91 -1.79 28.78
C GLY A 485 -22.57 -1.41 29.43
N LEU A 486 -21.45 -1.73 28.78
CA LEU A 486 -20.10 -1.41 29.26
C LEU A 486 -19.74 0.05 28.95
N LYS A 487 -18.87 0.62 29.78
CA LYS A 487 -18.33 1.97 29.62
C LYS A 487 -16.84 1.97 29.91
N VAL A 488 -16.15 3.03 29.51
CA VAL A 488 -14.78 3.30 29.92
C VAL A 488 -14.75 3.54 31.43
N GLU A 489 -13.98 2.69 32.12
CA GLU A 489 -13.77 2.76 33.55
C GLU A 489 -12.65 3.76 33.91
N ASP A 490 -12.61 4.19 35.17
CA ASP A 490 -11.66 5.21 35.62
C ASP A 490 -10.21 4.68 35.67
N ASP A 491 -10.02 3.39 35.94
CA ASP A 491 -8.72 2.73 35.88
C ASP A 491 -8.16 2.68 34.44
N CYS A 492 -9.02 2.45 33.44
CA CYS A 492 -8.67 2.57 32.03
C CYS A 492 -8.26 4.00 31.70
N ALA A 493 -9.06 4.99 32.11
CA ALA A 493 -8.74 6.40 31.90
C ALA A 493 -7.41 6.79 32.55
N GLN A 494 -7.09 6.30 33.75
CA GLN A 494 -5.80 6.57 34.39
C GLN A 494 -4.60 6.03 33.61
N LYS A 495 -4.77 4.91 32.88
CA LYS A 495 -3.71 4.27 32.10
C LYS A 495 -3.61 4.80 30.67
N ILE A 496 -4.74 5.13 30.07
CA ILE A 496 -4.81 5.51 28.66
C ILE A 496 -5.33 6.93 28.56
N GLN A 497 -4.49 7.79 28.00
CA GLN A 497 -4.79 9.19 27.73
C GLN A 497 -4.70 9.44 26.22
N VAL A 498 -5.70 10.12 25.69
CA VAL A 498 -5.86 10.46 24.27
C VAL A 498 -5.86 11.97 24.15
N SER A 499 -5.03 12.49 23.25
CA SER A 499 -4.96 13.94 23.03
C SER A 499 -6.24 14.46 22.36
N TYR A 500 -6.52 15.75 22.54
CA TYR A 500 -7.63 16.42 21.86
C TYR A 500 -7.49 16.32 20.34
N LEU A 501 -6.27 16.45 19.83
CA LEU A 501 -5.94 16.31 18.42
C LEU A 501 -6.27 14.91 17.89
N ASN A 502 -5.92 13.85 18.63
CA ASN A 502 -6.25 12.48 18.24
C ASN A 502 -7.76 12.30 18.13
N MET A 503 -8.51 12.81 19.11
CA MET A 503 -9.97 12.69 19.14
C MET A 503 -10.64 13.47 18.00
N TYR A 504 -10.15 14.67 17.70
CA TYR A 504 -10.64 15.47 16.57
C TYR A 504 -10.42 14.77 15.23
N CYS A 505 -9.21 14.27 14.99
CA CYS A 505 -8.90 13.50 13.80
C CYS A 505 -9.81 12.27 13.69
N LEU A 506 -10.00 11.54 14.79
CA LEU A 506 -10.85 10.34 14.80
C LEU A 506 -12.30 10.69 14.47
N ARG A 507 -12.84 11.76 15.06
CA ARG A 507 -14.18 12.29 14.73
C ARG A 507 -14.31 12.59 13.24
N SER A 508 -13.32 13.24 12.63
CA SER A 508 -13.36 13.57 11.19
C SER A 508 -13.38 12.36 10.26
N CYS A 509 -12.94 11.19 10.75
CA CYS A 509 -12.89 9.94 9.99
C CYS A 509 -14.04 8.98 10.32
N MET A 510 -14.87 9.31 11.32
CA MET A 510 -16.00 8.49 11.75
C MET A 510 -17.31 9.05 11.21
N VAL A 511 -18.24 8.14 10.88
CA VAL A 511 -19.63 8.51 10.63
C VAL A 511 -20.22 9.06 11.94
N PRO A 512 -21.01 10.16 11.92
CA PRO A 512 -21.54 10.78 13.13
C PRO A 512 -22.21 9.80 14.11
N ALA A 513 -22.98 8.83 13.59
CA ALA A 513 -23.63 7.82 14.40
C ALA A 513 -22.65 6.95 15.22
N ASN A 514 -21.46 6.65 14.71
CA ASN A 514 -20.45 5.91 15.46
C ASN A 514 -19.71 6.79 16.47
N PHE A 515 -19.56 8.09 16.19
CA PHE A 515 -18.99 9.02 17.16
C PHE A 515 -19.92 9.22 18.36
N GLU A 516 -21.24 9.25 18.16
CA GLU A 516 -22.20 9.27 19.28
C GLU A 516 -22.05 8.05 20.20
N LYS A 517 -21.75 6.86 19.64
CA LYS A 517 -21.45 5.66 20.44
C LYS A 517 -20.26 5.87 21.37
N MET A 518 -19.24 6.63 20.96
CA MET A 518 -18.10 6.97 21.82
C MET A 518 -18.53 7.74 23.07
N LYS A 519 -19.44 8.72 22.91
CA LYS A 519 -20.01 9.47 24.04
C LYS A 519 -20.76 8.55 24.99
N TYR A 520 -21.60 7.66 24.46
CA TYR A 520 -22.35 6.70 25.28
C TYR A 520 -21.45 5.72 26.02
N CYS A 521 -20.37 5.25 25.38
CA CYS A 521 -19.35 4.40 26.00
C CYS A 521 -18.44 5.15 26.98
N GLY A 522 -18.55 6.46 27.13
CA GLY A 522 -17.76 7.24 28.09
C GLY A 522 -16.32 7.53 27.63
N VAL A 523 -16.04 7.49 26.32
CA VAL A 523 -14.69 7.69 25.78
C VAL A 523 -14.10 9.06 26.09
N GLN A 524 -14.92 10.07 26.39
CA GLN A 524 -14.47 11.37 26.86
C GLN A 524 -13.60 11.30 28.13
N LYS A 525 -13.71 10.23 28.94
CA LYS A 525 -12.84 10.01 30.10
C LYS A 525 -11.38 9.76 29.72
N LEU A 526 -11.13 9.26 28.50
CA LEU A 526 -9.78 9.05 28.00
C LEU A 526 -9.12 10.37 27.57
N LEU A 527 -9.85 11.49 27.51
CA LEU A 527 -9.24 12.76 27.10
C LEU A 527 -8.25 13.24 28.14
N LYS A 528 -7.03 13.50 27.68
CA LYS A 528 -6.02 14.21 28.45
C LYS A 528 -6.55 15.59 28.85
N PRO A 529 -6.41 16.05 30.10
CA PRO A 529 -6.83 17.39 30.46
C PRO A 529 -6.18 18.46 29.57
N TRP A 530 -6.96 19.45 29.11
CA TRP A 530 -6.46 20.49 28.19
C TRP A 530 -5.22 21.21 28.74
N ALA A 531 -5.21 21.49 30.04
CA ALA A 531 -4.10 22.14 30.72
C ALA A 531 -2.75 21.41 30.54
N GLU A 532 -2.78 20.07 30.45
CA GLU A 532 -1.59 19.22 30.34
C GLU A 532 -1.06 19.06 28.90
N HIS A 533 -1.74 19.62 27.90
CA HIS A 533 -1.24 19.63 26.54
C HIS A 533 -0.11 20.65 26.37
N GLY A 534 0.92 20.26 25.62
CA GLY A 534 2.03 21.16 25.27
C GLY A 534 1.54 22.32 24.39
N PRO A 535 2.23 23.49 24.41
CA PRO A 535 1.83 24.65 23.60
C PRO A 535 1.64 24.31 22.12
N GLU A 536 2.53 23.51 21.54
CA GLU A 536 2.47 23.08 20.14
C GLU A 536 1.25 22.20 19.84
N GLN A 537 0.87 21.32 20.77
CA GLN A 537 -0.32 20.47 20.61
C GLN A 537 -1.60 21.31 20.68
N LYS A 538 -1.64 22.30 21.58
CA LYS A 538 -2.75 23.24 21.69
C LYS A 538 -2.90 24.07 20.43
N GLU A 539 -1.80 24.67 19.97
CA GLU A 539 -1.78 25.47 18.75
C GLU A 539 -2.19 24.64 17.52
N LEU A 540 -1.71 23.40 17.42
CA LEU A 540 -2.10 22.50 16.32
C LEU A 540 -3.58 22.14 16.37
N TYR A 541 -4.10 21.83 17.56
CA TYR A 541 -5.51 21.55 17.75
C TYR A 541 -6.37 22.76 17.37
N GLU A 542 -6.06 23.95 17.89
CA GLU A 542 -6.76 25.20 17.58
C GLU A 542 -6.69 25.54 16.10
N ALA A 543 -5.54 25.32 15.45
CA ALA A 543 -5.39 25.50 14.02
C ALA A 543 -6.32 24.56 13.23
N MET A 544 -6.53 23.32 13.70
CA MET A 544 -7.37 22.33 13.03
C MET A 544 -8.86 22.51 13.33
N ALA A 545 -9.24 22.50 14.61
CA ALA A 545 -10.61 22.52 15.11
C ALA A 545 -11.23 23.93 15.22
N GLY A 546 -10.40 24.99 15.17
CA GLY A 546 -10.85 26.35 15.46
C GLY A 546 -10.85 26.64 16.96
N THR A 547 -11.70 27.58 17.40
CA THR A 547 -11.81 27.99 18.81
C THR A 547 -12.68 27.07 19.67
N ASP A 548 -13.34 26.06 19.07
CA ASP A 548 -14.09 25.08 19.85
C ASP A 548 -13.12 24.08 20.48
N ILE A 549 -13.02 24.14 21.80
CA ILE A 549 -11.99 23.41 22.54
C ILE A 549 -12.42 21.94 22.70
N ASP A 550 -13.70 21.61 22.78
CA ASP A 550 -14.12 20.24 23.10
C ASP A 550 -14.34 19.39 21.83
N PRO A 551 -13.53 18.34 21.59
CA PRO A 551 -13.72 17.48 20.42
C PRO A 551 -15.07 16.72 20.43
N PHE A 552 -15.79 16.68 21.57
CA PHE A 552 -17.11 16.05 21.71
C PHE A 552 -18.30 17.01 21.56
N THR A 553 -18.12 18.33 21.54
CA THR A 553 -19.21 19.27 21.25
C THR A 553 -19.46 19.33 19.73
N SER A 554 -20.72 19.18 19.32
CA SER A 554 -21.11 19.35 17.93
C SER A 554 -21.11 20.83 17.57
N SER A 555 -20.37 21.20 16.53
CA SER A 555 -20.63 22.42 15.75
C SER A 555 -21.75 22.18 14.74
#